data_AF-A0A1F8JIL0-F1
#
_entry.id   AF-A0A1F8JIL0-F1
#
_cell.length_a   1.000
_cell.length_b   1.000
_cell.length_c   1.000
_cell.angle_alpha   90.00
_cell.angle_beta   90.00
_cell.angle_gamma   90.00
#
_symmetry.space_group_name_H-M   'P 1'
#
loop_
_entity.id
_entity.type
_entity.pdbx_description
1 polymer ?
#
loop_
_entity_poly.entity_id
_entity_poly.type
_entity_poly.pdbx_seq_one_letter_code
_entity_poly.pdbx_strand_id
1 'polypeptide(L)'
;MITTELYPYFDDLLSWAFIGARTTLSTKHRIFASSLDIPVSFKNSPDGNIPLSAQGPIVANARHDILVTGELHDRIHTSAGNPYAHLCLRGGYTHTNFDPKSICLAHQHLTRARIYDNLLIDVSHGNAQKNLRDQARAFNTIAEYLEGGLLPLLGVTMESFIKSGAQKFSAHPDPCLSLTDPCLGFDETKELIYKLYEKLIMTTTYVQSG
;
A
#
# COMPACT_ATOMS: atom_id res chain seq x y z
N MET A 1 -4.59 -8.89 -0.46
CA MET A 1 -5.23 -8.29 -1.65
C MET A 1 -6.67 -8.74 -1.64
N ILE A 2 -7.61 -7.83 -1.82
CA ILE A 2 -9.03 -8.17 -1.81
C ILE A 2 -9.52 -8.43 -3.25
N THR A 3 -10.39 -9.42 -3.39
CA THR A 3 -11.23 -9.61 -4.58
C THR A 3 -12.68 -9.38 -4.18
N THR A 4 -13.50 -9.01 -5.15
CA THR A 4 -14.94 -8.77 -4.97
C THR A 4 -15.68 -9.97 -4.39
N GLU A 5 -15.19 -11.18 -4.67
CA GLU A 5 -15.83 -12.44 -4.34
C GLU A 5 -15.42 -12.97 -2.96
N LEU A 6 -14.16 -12.73 -2.53
CA LEU A 6 -13.64 -13.26 -1.27
C LEU A 6 -13.83 -12.33 -0.09
N TYR A 7 -13.94 -11.02 -0.34
CA TYR A 7 -14.04 -10.03 0.73
C TYR A 7 -15.19 -10.31 1.73
N PRO A 8 -16.42 -10.66 1.31
CA PRO A 8 -17.53 -10.90 2.25
C PRO A 8 -17.31 -12.06 3.23
N TYR A 9 -16.33 -12.92 2.99
CA TYR A 9 -16.01 -14.03 3.89
C TYR A 9 -15.06 -13.62 5.04
N PHE A 10 -14.48 -12.42 4.98
CA PHE A 10 -13.47 -11.94 5.92
C PHE A 10 -13.66 -10.47 6.28
N ASP A 11 -14.78 -9.84 5.89
CA ASP A 11 -15.00 -8.41 6.04
C ASP A 11 -15.11 -7.97 7.52
N ASP A 12 -15.48 -8.90 8.39
CA ASP A 12 -15.49 -8.77 9.84
C ASP A 12 -14.08 -8.79 10.49
N LEU A 13 -13.06 -9.28 9.77
CA LEU A 13 -11.68 -9.42 10.27
C LEU A 13 -10.69 -8.41 9.68
N LEU A 14 -11.02 -7.83 8.53
CA LEU A 14 -10.11 -6.96 7.79
C LEU A 14 -10.20 -5.52 8.28
N SER A 15 -9.09 -4.97 8.78
CA SER A 15 -9.02 -3.54 9.15
C SER A 15 -8.50 -2.64 8.03
N TRP A 16 -7.93 -3.22 6.98
CA TRP A 16 -7.24 -2.49 5.91
C TRP A 16 -7.04 -3.43 4.68
N ALA A 17 -7.15 -2.91 3.45
CA ALA A 17 -7.03 -3.74 2.23
C ALA A 17 -6.18 -3.14 1.09
N PHE A 18 -5.54 -4.01 0.30
CA PHE A 18 -4.86 -3.64 -0.95
C PHE A 18 -5.68 -4.06 -2.18
N ILE A 19 -5.81 -3.16 -3.16
CA ILE A 19 -5.99 -3.49 -4.57
C ILE A 19 -4.61 -3.66 -5.22
N GLY A 20 -4.39 -4.81 -5.84
CA GLY A 20 -3.11 -5.18 -6.45
C GLY A 20 -2.75 -4.34 -7.66
N ALA A 21 -1.45 -4.26 -7.96
CA ALA A 21 -0.95 -3.48 -9.10
C ALA A 21 -1.58 -3.90 -10.45
N ARG A 22 -1.88 -5.19 -10.63
CA ARG A 22 -2.50 -5.70 -11.88
C ARG A 22 -4.01 -5.43 -11.96
N THR A 23 -4.67 -5.12 -10.85
CA THR A 23 -6.11 -4.84 -10.78
C THR A 23 -6.41 -3.38 -10.44
N THR A 24 -5.39 -2.56 -10.16
CA THR A 24 -5.54 -1.12 -9.85
C THR A 24 -6.21 -0.31 -10.96
N LEU A 25 -6.13 -0.79 -12.21
CA LEU A 25 -6.78 -0.18 -13.38
C LEU A 25 -8.17 -0.77 -13.68
N SER A 26 -8.60 -1.78 -12.92
CA SER A 26 -9.90 -2.42 -13.11
C SER A 26 -11.01 -1.55 -12.53
N THR A 27 -11.92 -1.09 -13.38
CA THR A 27 -13.11 -0.35 -12.96
C THR A 27 -13.92 -1.12 -11.91
N LYS A 28 -14.07 -2.45 -12.08
CA LYS A 28 -14.77 -3.31 -11.11
C LYS A 28 -14.16 -3.19 -9.71
N HIS A 29 -12.83 -3.24 -9.59
CA HIS A 29 -12.14 -3.15 -8.30
C HIS A 29 -12.21 -1.74 -7.70
N ARG A 30 -12.15 -0.69 -8.54
CA ARG A 30 -12.26 0.70 -8.08
C ARG A 30 -13.64 1.01 -7.53
N ILE A 31 -14.68 0.58 -8.25
CA ILE A 31 -16.07 0.72 -7.83
C ILE A 31 -16.31 -0.12 -6.57
N PHE A 32 -15.82 -1.36 -6.51
CA PHE A 32 -15.95 -2.17 -5.31
C PHE A 32 -15.29 -1.54 -4.08
N ALA A 33 -14.08 -0.98 -4.22
CA ALA A 33 -13.40 -0.29 -3.12
C ALA A 33 -14.20 0.90 -2.56
N SER A 34 -15.08 1.51 -3.38
CA SER A 34 -15.93 2.62 -2.96
C SER A 34 -17.04 2.21 -1.98
N SER A 35 -17.40 0.92 -1.94
CA SER A 35 -18.42 0.38 -1.03
C SER A 35 -17.84 -0.25 0.24
N LEU A 36 -16.55 -0.07 0.50
CA LEU A 36 -15.89 -0.65 1.67
C LEU A 36 -15.74 0.39 2.78
N ASP A 37 -16.04 -0.03 4.01
CA ASP A 37 -15.96 0.81 5.21
C ASP A 37 -14.55 0.81 5.85
N ILE A 38 -13.57 0.20 5.17
CA ILE A 38 -12.18 0.12 5.62
C ILE A 38 -11.24 0.88 4.65
N PRO A 39 -10.04 1.29 5.09
CA PRO A 39 -9.05 1.87 4.20
C PRO A 39 -8.64 0.91 3.08
N VAL A 40 -8.64 1.43 1.85
CA VAL A 40 -8.23 0.67 0.65
C VAL A 40 -7.08 1.36 -0.06
N SER A 41 -6.00 0.63 -0.26
CA SER A 41 -4.82 1.12 -0.95
C SER A 41 -4.72 0.56 -2.35
N PHE A 42 -4.50 1.45 -3.31
CA PHE A 42 -4.28 1.10 -4.69
C PHE A 42 -2.78 1.08 -4.96
N LYS A 43 -2.19 -0.11 -5.14
CA LYS A 43 -0.81 -0.18 -5.62
C LYS A 43 -0.74 0.44 -7.02
N ASN A 44 0.30 1.22 -7.30
CA ASN A 44 0.51 1.69 -8.67
C ASN A 44 0.74 0.51 -9.62
N SER A 45 0.39 0.72 -10.89
CA SER A 45 0.49 -0.27 -11.94
C SER A 45 1.92 -0.78 -12.11
N PRO A 46 2.14 -2.01 -12.60
CA PRO A 46 3.46 -2.63 -12.65
C PRO A 46 4.50 -1.86 -13.49
N ASP A 47 4.04 -1.06 -14.45
CA ASP A 47 4.87 -0.18 -15.27
C ASP A 47 5.30 1.11 -14.56
N GLY A 48 4.80 1.39 -13.35
CA GLY A 48 5.17 2.58 -12.56
C GLY A 48 4.32 3.82 -12.82
N ASN A 49 3.24 3.73 -13.60
CA ASN A 49 2.47 4.90 -14.04
C ASN A 49 1.64 5.52 -12.89
N ILE A 50 2.21 6.54 -12.24
CA ILE A 50 1.58 7.26 -11.11
C ILE A 50 0.28 7.96 -11.52
N PRO A 51 0.23 8.80 -12.58
CA PRO A 51 -1.00 9.51 -12.96
C PRO A 51 -2.19 8.57 -13.21
N LEU A 52 -1.95 7.47 -13.91
CA LEU A 52 -2.98 6.50 -14.25
C LEU A 52 -3.44 5.70 -13.01
N SER A 53 -2.51 5.42 -12.10
CA SER A 53 -2.78 4.69 -10.86
C SER A 53 -3.52 5.54 -9.82
N ALA A 54 -3.26 6.85 -9.78
CA ALA A 54 -3.97 7.79 -8.90
C ALA A 54 -5.48 7.83 -9.17
N GLN A 55 -5.93 7.42 -10.36
CA GLN A 55 -7.35 7.25 -10.67
C GLN A 55 -8.04 6.19 -9.80
N GLY A 56 -7.29 5.23 -9.24
CA GLY A 56 -7.82 4.21 -8.33
C GLY A 56 -8.52 4.83 -7.10
N PRO A 57 -7.77 5.50 -6.21
CA PRO A 57 -8.36 6.15 -5.05
C PRO A 57 -9.33 7.28 -5.41
N ILE A 58 -9.10 8.01 -6.51
CA ILE A 58 -10.03 9.06 -6.97
C ILE A 58 -11.41 8.49 -7.30
N VAL A 59 -11.46 7.39 -8.05
CA VAL A 59 -12.73 6.72 -8.38
C VAL A 59 -13.35 6.12 -7.12
N ALA A 60 -12.54 5.46 -6.27
CA ALA A 60 -13.05 4.85 -5.05
C ALA A 60 -13.62 5.87 -4.06
N ASN A 61 -13.12 7.11 -4.05
CA ASN A 61 -13.61 8.19 -3.20
C ASN A 61 -15.02 8.70 -3.59
N ALA A 62 -15.44 8.45 -4.83
CA ALA A 62 -16.74 8.89 -5.34
C ALA A 62 -17.87 7.89 -5.06
N ARG A 63 -19.11 8.39 -5.06
CA ARG A 63 -20.35 7.61 -4.99
C ARG A 63 -20.56 6.82 -6.29
N HIS A 64 -20.94 5.55 -6.20
CA HIS A 64 -21.27 4.70 -7.36
C HIS A 64 -22.55 3.90 -7.14
N ASP A 65 -23.26 3.62 -8.23
CA ASP A 65 -24.34 2.63 -8.25
C ASP A 65 -23.78 1.30 -8.78
N ILE A 66 -23.94 0.23 -7.99
CA ILE A 66 -23.28 -1.07 -8.18
C ILE A 66 -24.37 -2.13 -8.36
N LEU A 67 -24.32 -2.86 -9.47
CA LEU A 67 -25.17 -4.05 -9.65
C LEU A 67 -24.60 -5.20 -8.82
N VAL A 68 -25.37 -5.66 -7.84
CA VAL A 68 -25.11 -6.85 -7.04
C VAL A 68 -26.02 -7.95 -7.54
N THR A 69 -25.43 -9.00 -8.12
CA THR A 69 -26.16 -10.18 -8.57
C THR A 69 -26.32 -11.14 -7.38
N GLY A 70 -27.56 -11.52 -7.09
CA GLY A 70 -27.89 -12.44 -6.01
C GLY A 70 -28.58 -13.68 -6.55
N GLU A 71 -28.53 -14.80 -5.81
CA GLU A 71 -29.15 -16.06 -6.25
C GLU A 71 -30.66 -15.96 -6.49
N LEU A 72 -31.33 -15.05 -5.77
CA LEU A 72 -32.78 -14.84 -5.86
C LEU A 72 -33.14 -13.65 -6.75
N HIS A 73 -32.45 -12.52 -6.62
CA HIS A 73 -32.73 -11.29 -7.37
C HIS A 73 -31.48 -10.40 -7.46
N ASP A 74 -31.36 -9.68 -8.57
CA ASP A 74 -30.39 -8.60 -8.73
C ASP A 74 -30.82 -7.35 -7.95
N ARG A 75 -29.85 -6.63 -7.40
CA ARG A 75 -30.08 -5.38 -6.65
C ARG A 75 -29.08 -4.32 -7.05
N ILE A 76 -29.50 -3.06 -7.02
CA ILE A 76 -28.59 -1.92 -7.09
C ILE A 76 -28.21 -1.53 -5.66
N HIS A 77 -26.92 -1.57 -5.38
CA HIS A 77 -26.32 -1.03 -4.17
C HIS A 77 -25.63 0.29 -4.51
N THR A 78 -25.97 1.37 -3.82
CA THR A 78 -25.28 2.64 -3.96
C THR A 78 -24.20 2.75 -2.89
N SER A 79 -22.94 2.86 -3.29
CA SER A 79 -21.83 3.18 -2.39
C SER A 79 -21.79 4.67 -2.06
N ALA A 80 -21.36 5.03 -0.85
CA ALA A 80 -21.15 6.43 -0.48
C ALA A 80 -19.82 7.01 -1.02
N GLY A 81 -18.92 6.16 -1.50
CA GLY A 81 -17.52 6.48 -1.71
C GLY A 81 -16.68 6.15 -0.48
N ASN A 82 -15.40 5.88 -0.70
CA ASN A 82 -14.44 5.52 0.34
C ASN A 82 -13.49 6.70 0.61
N PRO A 83 -13.68 7.45 1.72
CA PRO A 83 -12.83 8.59 2.07
C PRO A 83 -11.39 8.18 2.43
N TYR A 84 -11.18 6.90 2.76
CA TYR A 84 -9.91 6.33 3.20
C TYR A 84 -9.11 5.71 2.04
N ALA A 85 -9.61 5.81 0.81
CA ALA A 85 -8.92 5.30 -0.36
C ALA A 85 -7.64 6.09 -0.64
N HIS A 86 -6.51 5.39 -0.79
CA HIS A 86 -5.20 6.00 -0.93
C HIS A 86 -4.33 5.29 -1.97
N LEU A 87 -3.28 5.97 -2.44
CA LEU A 87 -2.33 5.43 -3.42
C LEU A 87 -1.15 4.77 -2.70
N CYS A 88 -0.66 3.66 -3.24
CA CYS A 88 0.56 3.01 -2.79
C CYS A 88 1.62 2.99 -3.92
N LEU A 89 2.75 3.66 -3.70
CA LEU A 89 3.89 3.65 -4.60
C LEU A 89 4.77 2.43 -4.31
N ARG A 90 4.90 1.55 -5.30
CA ARG A 90 5.58 0.23 -5.18
C ARG A 90 6.70 0.00 -6.22
N GLY A 91 7.10 1.05 -6.90
CA GLY A 91 8.02 1.04 -8.03
C GLY A 91 7.35 0.61 -9.34
N GLY A 92 8.17 0.41 -10.35
CA GLY A 92 7.81 -0.20 -11.62
C GLY A 92 8.75 -1.37 -11.95
N TYR A 93 8.64 -1.91 -13.16
CA TYR A 93 9.49 -3.01 -13.62
C TYR A 93 10.98 -2.68 -13.62
N THR A 94 11.34 -1.43 -13.90
CA THR A 94 12.74 -1.01 -14.16
C THR A 94 13.18 0.17 -13.31
N HIS A 95 12.31 0.70 -12.45
CA HIS A 95 12.60 1.89 -11.66
C HIS A 95 11.88 1.85 -10.32
N THR A 96 12.46 2.57 -9.37
CA THR A 96 11.84 2.87 -8.08
C THR A 96 11.02 4.15 -8.19
N ASN A 97 10.05 4.35 -7.30
CA ASN A 97 9.24 5.57 -7.26
C ASN A 97 8.99 6.06 -5.83
N PHE A 98 9.95 5.80 -4.93
CA PHE A 98 9.96 6.33 -3.56
C PHE A 98 10.79 7.61 -3.42
N ASP A 99 11.32 8.16 -4.51
CA ASP A 99 12.08 9.42 -4.49
C ASP A 99 11.15 10.64 -4.34
N PRO A 100 11.66 11.81 -3.90
CA PRO A 100 10.83 12.99 -3.64
C PRO A 100 10.07 13.50 -4.87
N LYS A 101 10.61 13.33 -6.08
CA LYS A 101 9.93 13.77 -7.32
C LYS A 101 8.72 12.88 -7.58
N SER A 102 8.86 11.57 -7.45
CA SER A 102 7.76 10.61 -7.58
C SER A 102 6.67 10.83 -6.53
N ILE A 103 7.06 11.05 -5.27
CA ILE A 103 6.13 11.33 -4.17
C ILE A 103 5.38 12.64 -4.42
N CYS A 104 6.07 13.72 -4.79
CA CYS A 104 5.45 15.00 -5.11
C CYS A 104 4.47 14.88 -6.28
N LEU A 105 4.81 14.13 -7.33
CA LEU A 105 3.92 13.88 -8.45
C LEU A 105 2.63 13.17 -7.99
N ALA A 106 2.76 12.13 -7.16
CA ALA A 106 1.61 11.42 -6.58
C ALA A 106 0.70 12.37 -5.78
N HIS A 107 1.27 13.17 -4.88
CA HIS A 107 0.52 14.17 -4.11
C HIS A 107 -0.21 15.16 -5.01
N GLN A 108 0.44 15.70 -6.04
CA GLN A 108 -0.19 16.65 -6.95
C GLN A 108 -1.44 16.06 -7.62
N HIS A 109 -1.41 14.78 -8.00
CA HIS A 109 -2.58 14.12 -8.60
C HIS A 109 -3.72 13.93 -7.60
N LEU A 110 -3.42 13.51 -6.37
CA LEU A 110 -4.43 13.32 -5.33
C LEU A 110 -5.03 14.66 -4.86
N THR A 111 -4.19 15.68 -4.63
CA THR A 111 -4.61 17.01 -4.20
C THR A 111 -5.50 17.70 -5.22
N ARG A 112 -5.26 17.53 -6.54
CA ARG A 112 -6.15 18.05 -7.59
C ARG A 112 -7.57 17.46 -7.50
N ALA A 113 -7.71 16.25 -6.95
CA ALA A 113 -8.98 15.60 -6.67
C ALA A 113 -9.48 15.85 -5.23
N ARG A 114 -8.84 16.76 -4.48
CA ARG A 114 -9.14 17.07 -3.06
C ARG A 114 -8.98 15.87 -2.12
N ILE A 115 -8.04 14.98 -2.46
CA ILE A 115 -7.64 13.85 -1.63
C ILE A 115 -6.26 14.20 -1.02
N TYR A 116 -6.21 14.35 0.30
CA TYR A 116 -5.02 14.79 1.04
C TYR A 116 -4.50 13.65 1.91
N ASP A 117 -3.20 13.66 2.25
CA ASP A 117 -2.55 12.72 3.20
C ASP A 117 -2.75 11.21 2.91
N ASN A 118 -3.03 10.88 1.66
CA ASN A 118 -3.43 9.53 1.22
C ASN A 118 -2.35 8.86 0.35
N LEU A 119 -1.11 8.84 0.84
CA LEU A 119 0.01 8.21 0.12
C LEU A 119 0.79 7.25 1.02
N LEU A 120 0.97 6.03 0.52
CA LEU A 120 1.71 4.95 1.17
C LEU A 120 2.90 4.54 0.29
N ILE A 121 4.01 4.14 0.87
CA ILE A 121 5.18 3.64 0.12
C ILE A 121 5.39 2.15 0.41
N ASP A 122 5.31 1.31 -0.60
CA ASP A 122 5.77 -0.08 -0.52
C ASP A 122 7.27 -0.13 -0.76
N VAL A 123 8.04 -0.44 0.29
CA VAL A 123 9.50 -0.49 0.23
C VAL A 123 10.02 -1.82 -0.31
N SER A 124 9.15 -2.79 -0.61
CA SER A 124 9.49 -4.05 -1.27
C SER A 124 9.29 -3.94 -2.80
N HIS A 125 8.98 -5.06 -3.47
CA HIS A 125 8.57 -5.15 -4.87
C HIS A 125 9.47 -4.37 -5.83
N GLY A 126 8.92 -3.45 -6.63
CA GLY A 126 9.66 -2.66 -7.62
C GLY A 126 10.56 -1.60 -6.98
N ASN A 127 10.28 -1.18 -5.76
CA ASN A 127 11.14 -0.27 -5.03
C ASN A 127 12.39 -0.97 -4.46
N ALA A 128 12.29 -2.26 -4.17
CA ALA A 128 13.42 -3.09 -3.77
C ALA A 128 14.02 -3.94 -4.89
N GLN A 129 13.43 -3.96 -6.10
CA GLN A 129 13.78 -4.91 -7.17
C GLN A 129 13.88 -6.37 -6.67
N LYS A 130 12.99 -6.72 -5.73
CA LYS A 130 12.97 -8.01 -5.00
C LYS A 130 14.27 -8.36 -4.24
N ASN A 131 15.05 -7.36 -3.86
CA ASN A 131 16.27 -7.50 -3.08
C ASN A 131 16.06 -7.01 -1.64
N LEU A 132 16.33 -7.88 -0.65
CA LEU A 132 16.14 -7.56 0.77
C LEU A 132 16.98 -6.37 1.26
N ARG A 133 18.21 -6.25 0.75
CA ARG A 133 19.09 -5.12 1.11
C ARG A 133 18.51 -3.81 0.59
N ASP A 134 17.93 -3.83 -0.61
CA ASP A 134 17.28 -2.66 -1.20
C ASP A 134 15.98 -2.31 -0.49
N GLN A 135 15.25 -3.29 0.04
CA GLN A 135 14.08 -3.05 0.88
C GLN A 135 14.46 -2.31 2.18
N ALA A 136 15.51 -2.79 2.88
CA ALA A 136 16.01 -2.11 4.08
C ALA A 136 16.54 -0.70 3.76
N ARG A 137 17.21 -0.52 2.61
CA ARG A 137 17.67 0.79 2.13
C ARG A 137 16.49 1.73 1.87
N ALA A 138 15.48 1.29 1.13
CA ALA A 138 14.30 2.10 0.83
C ALA A 138 13.55 2.47 2.12
N PHE A 139 13.42 1.55 3.09
CA PHE A 139 12.84 1.84 4.39
C PHE A 139 13.58 2.96 5.13
N ASN A 140 14.91 2.87 5.24
CA ASN A 140 15.72 3.88 5.92
C ASN A 140 15.64 5.24 5.20
N THR A 141 15.63 5.26 3.87
CA THR A 141 15.44 6.50 3.10
C THR A 141 14.09 7.15 3.39
N ILE A 142 13.00 6.37 3.48
CA ILE A 142 11.71 6.92 3.88
C ILE A 142 11.72 7.42 5.32
N ALA A 143 12.41 6.73 6.24
CA ALA A 143 12.57 7.19 7.61
C ALA A 143 13.26 8.57 7.68
N GLU A 144 14.28 8.80 6.86
CA GLU A 144 14.94 10.12 6.74
C GLU A 144 13.99 11.20 6.21
N TYR A 145 13.13 10.87 5.23
CA TYR A 145 12.15 11.83 4.71
C TYR A 145 11.11 12.21 5.76
N LEU A 146 10.68 11.25 6.58
CA LEU A 146 9.74 11.49 7.68
C LEU A 146 10.37 12.36 8.77
N GLU A 147 11.61 12.06 9.16
CA GLU A 147 12.37 12.86 10.15
C GLU A 147 12.60 14.30 9.68
N GLY A 148 12.90 14.48 8.39
CA GLY A 148 13.07 15.80 7.77
C GLY A 148 11.77 16.57 7.54
N GLY A 149 10.60 16.03 7.91
CA GLY A 149 9.30 16.65 7.69
C GLY A 149 8.95 16.86 6.22
N LEU A 150 9.57 16.08 5.32
CA LEU A 150 9.62 16.39 3.91
C LEU A 150 8.25 16.29 3.24
N LEU A 151 7.44 15.28 3.60
CA LEU A 151 6.22 14.92 2.87
C LEU A 151 5.20 14.23 3.81
N PRO A 152 3.89 14.55 3.71
CA PRO A 152 2.86 13.85 4.47
C PRO A 152 2.61 12.46 3.90
N LEU A 153 3.29 11.45 4.46
CA LEU A 153 3.07 10.04 4.12
C LEU A 153 2.17 9.40 5.18
N LEU A 154 1.23 8.58 4.72
CA LEU A 154 0.40 7.74 5.59
C LEU A 154 1.25 6.65 6.29
N GLY A 155 2.27 6.16 5.60
CA GLY A 155 3.18 5.16 6.14
C GLY A 155 3.93 4.38 5.06
N VAL A 156 4.44 3.22 5.48
CA VAL A 156 5.22 2.31 4.65
C VAL A 156 4.72 0.88 4.75
N THR A 157 4.95 0.09 3.71
CA THR A 157 4.66 -1.35 3.68
C THR A 157 5.94 -2.11 3.40
N MET A 158 6.17 -3.20 4.12
CA MET A 158 7.33 -4.06 3.95
C MET A 158 6.90 -5.53 3.94
N GLU A 159 7.75 -6.39 3.40
CA GLU A 159 7.58 -7.85 3.44
C GLU A 159 8.58 -8.44 4.42
N SER A 160 8.06 -9.00 5.50
CA SER A 160 8.82 -9.64 6.57
C SER A 160 8.25 -11.01 6.87
N PHE A 161 9.10 -11.89 7.38
CA PHE A 161 8.73 -13.23 7.80
C PHE A 161 9.61 -13.69 8.97
N ILE A 162 9.37 -14.88 9.50
CA ILE A 162 10.11 -15.38 10.68
C ILE A 162 11.62 -15.45 10.36
N LYS A 163 11.99 -16.08 9.23
CA LYS A 163 13.36 -16.10 8.71
C LYS A 163 13.47 -15.24 7.44
N SER A 164 14.66 -14.67 7.26
CA SER A 164 15.01 -13.86 6.09
C SER A 164 15.17 -14.73 4.83
N GLY A 165 14.67 -14.25 3.70
CA GLY A 165 14.75 -14.91 2.41
C GLY A 165 13.45 -15.53 1.91
N ALA A 166 13.58 -16.41 0.93
CA ALA A 166 12.50 -17.21 0.36
C ALA A 166 13.04 -18.59 -0.05
N GLN A 167 12.12 -19.53 -0.22
CA GLN A 167 12.39 -20.88 -0.69
C GLN A 167 11.42 -21.25 -1.80
N LYS A 168 11.81 -22.24 -2.62
CA LYS A 168 10.87 -22.90 -3.53
C LYS A 168 10.04 -23.92 -2.78
N PHE A 169 8.84 -24.19 -3.28
CA PHE A 169 8.02 -25.28 -2.78
C PHE A 169 8.77 -26.63 -2.84
N SER A 170 8.67 -27.42 -1.78
CA SER A 170 9.23 -28.76 -1.66
C SER A 170 8.32 -29.65 -0.82
N ALA A 171 8.61 -30.95 -0.70
CA ALA A 171 7.83 -31.87 0.12
C ALA A 171 7.86 -31.52 1.63
N HIS A 172 8.95 -30.88 2.08
CA HIS A 172 9.16 -30.48 3.46
C HIS A 172 9.73 -29.05 3.50
N PRO A 173 8.92 -28.03 3.16
CA PRO A 173 9.37 -26.65 3.18
C PRO A 173 9.61 -26.20 4.63
N ASP A 174 10.58 -25.32 4.83
CA ASP A 174 10.79 -24.69 6.14
C ASP A 174 9.59 -23.79 6.45
N PRO A 175 8.77 -24.06 7.48
CA PRO A 175 7.58 -23.25 7.75
C PRO A 175 7.91 -21.80 8.13
N CYS A 176 9.19 -21.50 8.43
CA CYS A 176 9.66 -20.18 8.81
C CYS A 176 10.25 -19.37 7.65
N LEU A 177 10.23 -19.86 6.40
CA LEU A 177 10.66 -19.14 5.19
C LEU A 177 9.52 -18.93 4.19
N SER A 178 9.48 -17.76 3.54
CA SER A 178 8.49 -17.44 2.51
C SER A 178 8.57 -18.40 1.32
N LEU A 179 7.42 -18.80 0.76
CA LEU A 179 7.33 -19.58 -0.49
C LEU A 179 7.24 -18.72 -1.76
N THR A 180 7.16 -17.39 -1.59
CA THR A 180 6.90 -16.44 -2.68
C THR A 180 8.07 -15.47 -2.84
N ASP A 181 7.84 -14.19 -2.57
CA ASP A 181 8.87 -13.16 -2.62
C ASP A 181 9.74 -13.23 -1.35
N PRO A 182 11.04 -12.89 -1.44
CA PRO A 182 11.93 -12.89 -0.29
C PRO A 182 11.51 -11.83 0.72
N CYS A 183 11.49 -12.24 2.00
CA CYS A 183 11.11 -11.38 3.12
C CYS A 183 12.32 -11.04 4.00
N LEU A 184 12.26 -9.90 4.69
CA LEU A 184 13.17 -9.61 5.81
C LEU A 184 12.92 -10.60 6.96
N GLY A 185 13.97 -10.92 7.72
CA GLY A 185 13.83 -11.74 8.92
C GLY A 185 13.30 -10.94 10.11
N PHE A 186 12.78 -11.64 11.13
CA PHE A 186 12.18 -11.00 12.30
C PHE A 186 13.12 -9.99 12.99
N ASP A 187 14.38 -10.35 13.21
CA ASP A 187 15.33 -9.46 13.89
C ASP A 187 15.65 -8.20 13.07
N GLU A 188 15.80 -8.34 11.75
CA GLU A 188 16.02 -7.22 10.82
C GLU A 188 14.80 -6.29 10.80
N THR A 189 13.59 -6.86 10.75
CA THR A 189 12.34 -6.10 10.81
C THR A 189 12.19 -5.33 12.11
N LYS A 190 12.46 -5.99 13.24
CA LYS A 190 12.43 -5.37 14.58
C LYS A 190 13.39 -4.20 14.66
N GLU A 191 14.63 -4.38 14.18
CA GLU A 191 15.64 -3.33 14.18
C GLU A 191 15.20 -2.11 13.36
N LEU A 192 14.68 -2.31 12.14
CA LEU A 192 14.19 -1.22 11.28
C LEU A 192 13.04 -0.45 11.92
N ILE A 193 12.06 -1.15 12.49
CA ILE A 193 10.90 -0.52 13.14
C ILE A 193 11.33 0.30 14.36
N TYR A 194 12.22 -0.24 15.21
CA TYR A 194 12.70 0.49 16.38
C TYR A 194 13.56 1.71 16.02
N LYS A 195 14.40 1.61 14.99
CA LYS A 195 15.13 2.78 14.48
C LYS A 195 14.19 3.89 13.99
N LEU A 196 13.12 3.53 13.27
CA LEU A 196 12.11 4.51 12.86
C LEU A 196 11.40 5.13 14.06
N TYR A 197 11.00 4.31 15.03
CA TYR A 197 10.36 4.79 16.26
C TYR A 197 11.23 5.80 17.03
N GLU A 198 12.52 5.51 17.21
CA GLU A 198 13.47 6.41 17.88
C GLU A 198 13.57 7.76 17.15
N LYS A 199 13.65 7.75 15.82
CA LYS A 199 13.67 8.97 15.00
C LYS A 199 12.41 9.81 15.16
N LEU A 200 11.22 9.18 15.05
CA LEU A 200 9.95 9.90 15.08
C LEU A 200 9.65 10.53 16.45
N ILE A 201 10.04 9.88 17.54
CA ILE A 201 9.89 10.46 18.89
C ILE A 201 10.76 11.70 19.03
N MET A 202 12.03 11.63 18.64
CA MET A 202 12.97 12.75 18.72
C MET A 202 12.43 13.99 17.99
N THR A 203 11.88 13.81 16.78
CA THR A 203 11.25 14.88 16.00
C THR A 203 10.02 15.47 16.68
N THR A 204 9.17 14.64 17.30
CA THR A 204 7.93 15.11 17.97
C THR A 204 8.24 15.94 19.22
N THR A 205 9.27 15.57 19.99
CA THR A 205 9.71 16.34 21.17
C THR A 205 10.21 17.75 20.80
N TYR A 206 10.88 17.91 19.66
CA TYR A 206 11.39 19.20 19.22
C TYR A 206 10.28 20.17 18.80
N VAL A 207 9.20 19.68 18.17
CA VAL A 207 8.07 20.49 17.71
C VAL A 207 7.19 21.00 18.87
N GLN A 208 7.18 20.31 20.02
CA GLN A 208 6.44 20.77 21.21
C GLN A 208 7.21 21.76 22.11
N SER A 209 8.50 21.98 21.83
CA SER A 209 9.38 22.86 22.62
C SER A 209 9.69 24.22 21.96
N GLY A 210 9.08 24.53 20.81
CA GLY A 210 9.21 25.81 20.11
C GLY A 210 7.85 26.45 19.84
#